data_AF-A0A8X7VIT0-F1
#
_entry.id   AF-A0A8X7VIT0-F1
#
_cell.length_a   1.000
_cell.length_b   1.000
_cell.length_c   1.000
_cell.angle_alpha   90.00
_cell.angle_beta   90.00
_cell.angle_gamma   90.00
#
_symmetry.space_group_name_H-M   'P 1'
#
loop_
_entity.id
_entity.type
_entity.pdbx_description
1 polymer ?
#
loop_
_entity_poly.entity_id
_entity_poly.type
_entity_poly.pdbx_seq_one_letter_code
_entity_poly.pdbx_strand_id
1 'polypeptide(L)' 'MAEAKALSEFEGMWSMKKEDMAMKERLTKMKLLDSLIAKQEPLAEYKEALKRKLINELFCT' A
#
# COMPACT_ATOMS: atom_id res chain seq x y z
N MET A 1 -24.18 29.46 -2.27
CA MET A 1 -22.78 29.47 -2.79
C MET A 1 -21.77 28.94 -1.77
N ALA A 2 -21.85 29.31 -0.49
CA ALA A 2 -20.90 28.84 0.54
C ALA A 2 -20.89 27.31 0.74
N GLU A 3 -22.06 26.66 0.73
CA GLU A 3 -22.17 25.20 0.91
C GLU A 3 -21.55 24.39 -0.25
N ALA A 4 -21.72 24.86 -1.50
CA ALA A 4 -21.11 24.23 -2.66
C ALA A 4 -19.57 24.31 -2.62
N LYS A 5 -19.03 25.42 -2.09
CA LYS A 5 -17.59 25.59 -1.89
C LYS A 5 -17.06 24.66 -0.79
N ALA A 6 -17.76 24.57 0.33
CA ALA A 6 -17.40 23.67 1.43
C ALA A 6 -17.44 22.18 1.02
N LEU A 7 -18.42 21.78 0.21
CA LEU A 7 -18.51 20.42 -0.32
C LEU A 7 -17.32 20.09 -1.23
N SER A 8 -16.96 21.01 -2.14
CA SER A 8 -15.83 20.83 -3.04
C SER A 8 -14.49 20.74 -2.29
N GLU A 9 -14.30 21.56 -1.24
CA GLU A 9 -13.11 21.49 -0.37
C GLU A 9 -13.05 20.15 0.40
N PHE A 10 -14.20 19.66 0.89
CA PHE A 10 -14.29 18.37 1.57
C PHE A 10 -14.00 17.19 0.64
N GLU A 11 -14.53 17.20 -0.58
CA GLU A 11 -14.25 16.20 -1.61
C GLU A 11 -12.76 16.18 -2.00
N GLY A 12 -12.12 17.36 -2.10
CA GLY A 12 -10.68 17.48 -2.32
C GLY A 12 -9.88 16.84 -1.19
N MET A 13 -10.21 17.17 0.07
CA MET A 13 -9.54 16.60 1.24
C MET A 13 -9.75 15.08 1.34
N TRP A 14 -10.95 14.58 1.03
CA TRP A 14 -11.26 13.16 1.02
C TRP A 14 -10.47 12.41 -0.07
N SER A 15 -10.33 13.01 -1.25
CA SER A 15 -9.57 12.44 -2.36
C SER A 15 -8.09 12.32 -2.00
N MET A 16 -7.49 13.39 -1.46
CA MET A 16 -6.11 13.36 -0.96
C MET A 16 -5.92 12.30 0.14
N LYS A 17 -6.88 12.18 1.06
CA LYS A 17 -6.84 11.17 2.12
C LYS A 17 -6.90 9.75 1.57
N LYS A 18 -7.70 9.52 0.52
CA LYS A 18 -7.79 8.21 -0.15
C LYS A 18 -6.47 7.84 -0.82
N GLU A 19 -5.82 8.79 -1.49
CA GLU A 19 -4.50 8.60 -2.10
C GLU A 19 -3.42 8.32 -1.04
N ASP A 20 -3.40 9.08 0.07
CA ASP A 20 -2.50 8.85 1.20
C ASP A 20 -2.69 7.45 1.81
N MET A 21 -3.93 6.99 1.98
CA MET A 21 -4.20 5.64 2.46
C MET A 21 -3.70 4.57 1.48
N ALA A 22 -3.91 4.75 0.18
CA ALA A 22 -3.41 3.83 -0.84
C ALA A 22 -1.87 3.77 -0.85
N MET A 23 -1.21 4.92 -0.71
CA MET A 23 0.25 4.99 -0.60
C MET A 23 0.76 4.31 0.68
N LYS A 24 0.08 4.50 1.81
CA LYS A 24 0.41 3.83 3.08
C LYS A 24 0.24 2.31 3.00
N GLU A 25 -0.79 1.83 2.33
CA GLU A 25 -0.99 0.40 2.08
C GLU A 25 0.18 -0.16 1.27
N ARG A 26 0.54 0.51 0.16
CA ARG A 26 1.69 0.12 -0.68
C ARG A 26 3.00 0.11 0.10
N LEU A 27 3.25 1.14 0.91
CA LEU A 27 4.44 1.26 1.75
C LEU A 27 4.50 0.15 2.82
N THR A 28 3.35 -0.23 3.39
CA THR A 28 3.28 -1.33 4.36
C THR A 28 3.59 -2.67 3.70
N LYS A 29 3.06 -2.91 2.50
CA LYS A 29 3.38 -4.11 1.69
C LYS A 29 4.87 -4.18 1.34
N MET A 30 5.49 -3.05 0.97
CA MET A 30 6.94 -2.97 0.73
C MET A 30 7.76 -3.30 1.99
N LYS A 31 7.43 -2.69 3.15
CA LYS A 31 8.11 -3.01 4.42
C LYS A 31 8.00 -4.47 4.81
N LEU A 32 6.84 -5.08 4.59
CA LEU A 32 6.64 -6.51 4.82
C LEU A 32 7.54 -7.34 3.89
N LEU A 33 7.61 -6.97 2.61
CA LEU A 33 8.47 -7.63 1.64
C LEU A 33 9.94 -7.51 2.02
N ASP A 34 10.42 -6.34 2.43
CA ASP A 34 11.78 -6.14 2.92
C ASP A 34 12.08 -7.03 4.13
N SER A 35 11.14 -7.13 5.08
CA SER A 35 11.29 -8.02 6.23
C SER A 35 11.34 -9.51 5.83
N LEU A 36 10.60 -9.90 4.79
CA LEU A 36 10.66 -11.26 4.25
C LEU A 36 11.95 -11.52 3.50
N ILE A 37 12.49 -10.54 2.76
CA ILE A 37 13.77 -10.65 2.04
C ILE A 37 14.95 -10.68 3.02
N ALA A 38 14.91 -9.89 4.08
CA ALA A 38 15.99 -9.78 5.07
C ALA A 38 16.19 -11.05 5.91
N LYS A 39 15.19 -11.93 5.97
CA LYS A 39 15.32 -13.22 6.66
C LYS A 39 16.22 -14.14 5.84
N GLN A 40 17.42 -14.42 6.35
CA GLN A 40 18.39 -15.35 5.75
C GLN A 40 18.04 -16.83 5.96
N GLU A 41 17.10 -17.13 6.85
CA GLU A 41 16.64 -18.50 7.07
C GLU A 41 15.72 -18.97 5.93
N PRO A 42 15.74 -20.26 5.57
CA PRO A 42 14.79 -20.81 4.62
C PRO A 42 13.36 -20.54 5.09
N LEU A 43 12.69 -19.65 4.37
CA LEU A 43 11.31 -19.31 4.63
C LEU A 43 10.45 -20.57 4.39
N ALA A 44 9.49 -20.81 5.28
CA ALA A 44 8.46 -21.81 5.05
C ALA A 44 7.78 -21.56 3.69
N GLU A 45 7.33 -22.61 3.02
CA GLU A 45 6.77 -22.54 1.66
C GLU A 45 5.66 -21.48 1.50
N TYR A 46 4.82 -21.30 2.52
CA TYR A 46 3.79 -20.26 2.53
C TYR A 46 4.35 -18.84 2.54
N LYS A 47 5.49 -18.60 3.20
CA LYS A 47 6.17 -17.29 3.24
C LYS A 47 6.86 -17.00 1.91
N GLU A 48 7.45 -18.01 1.27
CA GLU A 48 7.99 -17.88 -0.09
C GLU A 48 6.88 -17.55 -1.11
N ALA A 49 5.74 -18.24 -1.02
CA ALA A 49 4.57 -17.94 -1.86
C ALA A 49 4.06 -16.51 -1.64
N LEU A 50 3.98 -16.06 -0.37
CA LEU A 50 3.59 -14.69 -0.04
C LEU A 50 4.58 -13.66 -0.59
N LYS A 51 5.89 -13.90 -0.44
CA LYS A 51 6.96 -13.06 -0.98
C LYS A 51 6.83 -12.90 -2.50
N ARG A 52 6.63 -14.00 -3.24
CA ARG A 52 6.41 -13.96 -4.70
C ARG A 52 5.16 -13.18 -5.09
N LYS A 53 4.04 -13.38 -4.37
CA LYS A 53 2.80 -12.62 -4.60
C LYS A 53 3.01 -11.12 -4.39
N LEU A 54 3.65 -10.72 -3.29
CA LEU A 54 3.95 -9.32 -2.99
C LEU A 54 4.88 -8.68 -4.04
N ILE A 55 5.88 -9.42 -4.53
CA ILE A 55 6.76 -8.94 -5.61
C ILE A 55 5.95 -8.69 -6.89
N ASN A 56 5.10 -9.64 -7.30
CA ASN A 56 4.27 -9.48 -8.48
C ASN A 56 3.29 -8.31 -8.34
N GLU A 57 2.68 -8.16 -7.17
CA GLU A 57 1.72 -7.08 -6.92
C GLU A 57 2.37 -5.69 -6.89
N LEU A 58 3.59 -5.57 -6.36
CA LEU A 58 4.29 -4.28 -6.18
C LEU A 58 5.13 -3.84 -7.38
N PHE A 59 5.67 -4.80 -8.15
CA PHE A 59 6.64 -4.56 -9.22
C PHE A 59 6.20 -5.03 -10.61
N CYS A 60 5.20 -5.92 -10.73
CA CYS A 60 4.65 -6.34 -12.03
C CYS A 60 3.30 -5.66 -12.36
N THR A 61 3.11 -4.42 -11.91
CA THR A 61 2.03 -3.55 -12.39
C THR A 61 2.39 -2.97 -13.76
#